data_AF-A0A974S8E9-F1
#
_entry.id   AF-A0A974S8E9-F1
#
_cell.length_a   1.000
_cell.length_b   1.000
_cell.length_c   1.000
_cell.angle_alpha   90.00
_cell.angle_beta   90.00
_cell.angle_gamma   90.00
#
_symmetry.space_group_name_H-M   'P 1'
#
loop_
_entity.id
_entity.type
_entity.pdbx_description
1 polymer ?
#
loop_
_entity_poly.entity_id
_entity_poly.type
_entity_poly.pdbx_seq_one_letter_code
_entity_poly.pdbx_strand_id
1 'polypeptide(L)'
;MAALGREPPPDADLLSVIGPPIRVSFRRLMGPDADVEEGVRLYRAYAAERGLKDAAVYPGILEALGELREAYAGRVFICTAKSQPFAQITADHFGFSPIWPVSMAPIPMASSRTRPTSSPT
;
A
#
# COMPACT_ATOMS: atom_id res chain seq x y z
N MET A 1 -5.55 -8.27 -17.51
CA MET A 1 -6.53 -9.27 -18.00
C MET A 1 -6.33 -9.59 -19.47
N ALA A 2 -6.19 -8.59 -20.36
CA ALA A 2 -5.93 -8.82 -21.79
C ALA A 2 -4.74 -9.76 -22.08
N ALA A 3 -3.61 -9.60 -21.38
CA ALA A 3 -2.45 -10.48 -21.51
C ALA A 3 -2.70 -11.94 -21.08
N LEU A 4 -3.79 -12.20 -20.35
CA LEU A 4 -4.26 -13.54 -19.95
C LEU A 4 -5.39 -14.04 -20.86
N GLY A 5 -5.72 -13.33 -21.95
CA GLY A 5 -6.83 -13.66 -22.84
C GLY A 5 -8.21 -13.54 -22.18
N ARG A 6 -8.34 -12.68 -21.16
CA ARG A 6 -9.59 -12.47 -20.40
C ARG A 6 -10.05 -11.03 -20.52
N GLU A 7 -11.38 -10.86 -20.53
CA GLU A 7 -12.01 -9.55 -20.37
C GLU A 7 -11.65 -8.95 -19.00
N PRO A 8 -11.39 -7.63 -18.92
CA PRO A 8 -11.19 -6.95 -17.65
C PRO A 8 -12.49 -6.97 -16.83
N PRO A 9 -12.39 -7.18 -15.50
CA PRO A 9 -13.55 -7.04 -14.63
C PRO A 9 -13.99 -5.56 -14.57
N PRO A 10 -15.24 -5.29 -14.16
CA PRO A 10 -15.73 -3.93 -13.93
C PRO A 10 -14.84 -3.13 -12.96
N ASP A 11 -14.80 -1.81 -13.13
CA ASP A 11 -14.00 -0.91 -12.29
C ASP A 11 -14.28 -1.07 -10.79
N ALA A 12 -15.54 -1.32 -10.42
CA ALA A 12 -15.94 -1.54 -9.03
C ALA A 12 -15.21 -2.74 -8.39
N ASP A 13 -15.00 -3.82 -9.16
CA ASP A 13 -14.27 -5.00 -8.70
C ASP A 13 -12.78 -4.71 -8.58
N LEU A 14 -12.21 -3.92 -9.50
CA LEU A 14 -10.82 -3.46 -9.43
C LEU A 14 -10.56 -2.57 -8.20
N LEU A 15 -11.49 -1.68 -7.87
CA LEU A 15 -11.40 -0.84 -6.66
C LEU A 15 -11.47 -1.69 -5.39
N SER A 16 -12.27 -2.77 -5.40
CA SER A 16 -12.42 -3.66 -4.24
C SER A 16 -11.15 -4.44 -3.87
N VAL A 17 -10.14 -4.44 -4.76
CA VAL A 17 -8.88 -5.15 -4.56
C VAL A 17 -7.67 -4.25 -4.30
N ILE A 18 -7.91 -2.95 -4.07
CA ILE A 18 -6.88 -2.01 -3.59
C ILE A 18 -6.67 -2.25 -2.08
N GLY A 19 -5.49 -2.76 -1.71
CA GLY A 19 -5.10 -2.97 -0.31
C GLY A 19 -4.75 -4.41 0.05
N PRO A 20 -5.60 -5.42 -0.26
CA PRO A 20 -5.28 -6.82 -0.01
C PRO A 20 -4.00 -7.29 -0.72
N PRO A 21 -3.33 -8.35 -0.22
CA PRO A 21 -2.18 -8.94 -0.90
C PRO A 21 -2.54 -9.34 -2.34
N ILE A 22 -1.68 -9.03 -3.30
CA ILE A 22 -1.98 -9.16 -4.73
C ILE A 22 -2.45 -10.56 -5.15
N ARG A 23 -1.97 -11.63 -4.51
CA ARG A 23 -2.41 -13.01 -4.78
C ARG A 23 -3.85 -13.26 -4.34
N VAL A 24 -4.27 -12.67 -3.21
CA VAL A 24 -5.66 -12.74 -2.73
C VAL A 24 -6.56 -12.02 -3.72
N SER A 25 -6.15 -10.84 -4.18
CA SER A 25 -6.84 -10.05 -5.20
C SER A 25 -6.98 -10.82 -6.52
N PHE A 26 -5.90 -11.39 -7.05
CA PHE A 26 -5.93 -12.14 -8.31
C PHE A 26 -6.78 -13.41 -8.22
N ARG A 27 -6.73 -14.15 -7.10
CA ARG A 27 -7.60 -15.30 -6.87
C ARG A 27 -9.09 -14.90 -6.86
N ARG A 28 -9.42 -13.76 -6.25
CA ARG A 28 -10.80 -13.22 -6.25
C ARG A 28 -11.26 -12.81 -7.65
N LEU A 29 -10.40 -12.14 -8.41
CA LEU A 29 -10.76 -11.63 -9.75
C LEU A 29 -10.79 -12.72 -10.83
N MET A 30 -9.96 -13.75 -10.72
CA MET A 30 -9.80 -14.76 -11.78
C MET A 30 -10.51 -16.09 -11.50
N GLY A 31 -10.91 -16.34 -10.25
CA GLY A 31 -11.52 -17.58 -9.81
C GLY A 31 -10.50 -18.64 -9.35
N PRO A 32 -10.97 -19.76 -8.77
CA PRO A 32 -10.13 -20.76 -8.12
C PRO A 32 -9.25 -21.57 -9.08
N ASP A 33 -9.71 -21.80 -10.32
CA ASP A 33 -9.00 -22.63 -11.31
C ASP A 33 -8.00 -21.84 -12.16
N ALA A 34 -7.86 -20.54 -11.91
CA ALA A 34 -7.01 -19.69 -12.72
C ALA A 34 -5.55 -19.73 -12.24
N ASP A 35 -4.62 -19.60 -13.19
CA ASP A 35 -3.21 -19.44 -12.88
C ASP A 35 -2.94 -18.05 -12.26
N VAL A 36 -3.06 -17.99 -10.93
CA VAL A 36 -2.82 -16.79 -10.13
C VAL A 36 -1.37 -16.34 -10.23
N GLU A 37 -0.40 -17.25 -10.33
CA GLU A 37 1.01 -16.87 -10.35
C GLU A 37 1.40 -16.24 -11.69
N GLU A 38 0.88 -16.75 -12.81
CA GLU A 38 1.09 -16.11 -14.10
C GLU A 38 0.44 -14.72 -14.15
N GLY A 39 -0.78 -14.58 -13.62
CA GLY A 39 -1.43 -13.28 -13.51
C GLY A 39 -0.64 -12.28 -12.66
N VAL A 40 -0.12 -12.73 -11.51
CA VAL A 40 0.73 -11.91 -10.65
C VAL A 40 2.07 -11.57 -11.31
N ARG A 41 2.67 -12.50 -12.06
CA ARG A 41 3.91 -12.27 -12.80
C ARG A 41 3.74 -11.16 -13.84
N LEU A 42 2.70 -11.25 -14.66
CA LEU A 42 2.36 -10.24 -15.67
C LEU A 42 2.05 -8.88 -15.03
N TYR A 43 1.27 -8.86 -13.95
CA TYR A 43 0.98 -7.65 -13.21
C TYR A 43 2.25 -6.97 -12.67
N ARG A 44 3.18 -7.75 -12.09
CA ARG A 44 4.43 -7.21 -11.54
C ARG A 44 5.33 -6.64 -12.62
N ALA A 45 5.42 -7.28 -13.78
CA ALA A 45 6.15 -6.76 -14.92
C ALA A 45 5.59 -5.40 -15.37
N TYR A 46 4.26 -5.31 -15.54
CA TYR A 46 3.58 -4.05 -15.89
C TYR A 46 3.75 -2.96 -14.81
N ALA A 47 3.59 -3.31 -13.54
CA ALA A 47 3.71 -2.38 -12.43
C ALA A 47 5.11 -1.79 -12.36
N ALA A 48 6.16 -2.63 -12.46
CA ALA A 48 7.54 -2.19 -12.41
C ALA A 48 7.90 -1.24 -13.56
N GLU A 49 7.38 -1.48 -14.77
CA GLU A 49 7.67 -0.65 -15.94
C GLU A 49 6.91 0.68 -15.93
N ARG A 50 5.60 0.63 -15.62
CA ARG A 50 4.69 1.77 -15.80
C ARG A 50 3.74 2.01 -14.64
N GLY A 51 3.05 0.98 -14.17
CA GLY A 51 1.89 1.13 -13.28
C GLY A 51 2.17 1.78 -11.93
N LEU A 52 3.42 1.76 -11.44
CA LEU A 52 3.77 2.37 -10.14
C LEU A 52 3.87 3.90 -10.17
N LYS A 53 4.06 4.49 -11.36
CA LYS A 53 4.19 5.95 -11.55
C LYS A 53 2.88 6.60 -11.99
N ASP A 54 1.90 5.81 -12.38
CA ASP A 54 0.60 6.26 -12.87
C ASP A 54 -0.39 6.59 -11.73
N ALA A 55 0.14 7.19 -10.66
CA ALA A 55 -0.63 7.57 -9.48
C ALA A 55 -0.47 9.08 -9.23
N ALA A 56 -1.44 9.65 -8.52
CA ALA A 56 -1.37 11.02 -8.05
C ALA A 56 -1.30 11.05 -6.52
N VAL A 57 -0.50 11.98 -6.00
CA VAL A 57 -0.47 12.30 -4.58
C VAL A 57 -1.78 12.99 -4.21
N TYR A 58 -2.43 12.55 -3.13
CA TYR A 58 -3.66 13.19 -2.66
C TYR A 58 -3.37 14.65 -2.26
N PRO A 59 -4.25 15.61 -2.64
CA PRO A 59 -4.07 17.01 -2.26
C PRO A 59 -3.96 17.17 -0.74
N GLY A 60 -2.98 17.97 -0.28
CA GLY A 60 -2.79 18.28 1.15
C GLY A 60 -2.00 17.24 1.95
N ILE A 61 -1.67 16.08 1.38
CA ILE A 61 -1.02 15.00 2.16
C ILE A 61 0.44 15.31 2.49
N LEU A 62 1.15 16.04 1.63
CA LEU A 62 2.55 16.40 1.87
C LEU A 62 2.68 17.39 3.03
N GLU A 63 1.76 18.34 3.08
CA GLU A 63 1.63 19.34 4.14
C GLU A 63 1.30 18.65 5.46
N ALA A 64 0.26 17.81 5.49
CA ALA A 64 -0.15 17.06 6.68
C ALA A 64 0.97 16.14 7.21
N LEU A 65 1.69 15.45 6.33
CA LEU A 65 2.81 14.60 6.74
C LEU A 65 4.02 15.43 7.21
N GLY A 66 4.19 16.66 6.71
CA GLY A 66 5.17 17.63 7.18
C GLY A 66 4.91 18.04 8.63
N GLU A 67 3.69 18.48 8.93
CA GLU A 67 3.24 18.86 10.27
C GLU A 67 3.41 17.70 11.27
N LEU A 68 3.03 16.48 10.89
CA LEU A 68 3.23 15.29 11.72
C LEU A 68 4.71 15.01 11.98
N ARG A 69 5.57 15.21 10.98
CA ARG A 69 7.01 14.97 11.13
C ARG A 69 7.62 15.94 12.16
N GLU A 70 7.22 17.21 12.12
CA GLU A 70 7.64 18.20 13.12
C GLU A 70 7.14 17.83 14.51
N ALA A 71 5.84 17.52 14.65
CA ALA A 71 5.22 17.17 15.92
C ALA A 71 5.83 15.92 16.58
N TYR A 72 6.29 14.94 15.79
CA TYR A 72 6.82 13.66 16.28
C TYR A 72 8.35 13.54 16.20
N ALA A 73 9.06 14.64 15.96
CA ALA A 73 10.53 14.69 15.85
C ALA A 73 11.06 13.66 14.82
N GLY A 74 10.49 13.66 13.62
CA GLY A 74 10.95 12.81 12.52
C GLY A 74 10.39 11.39 12.49
N ARG A 75 9.64 10.94 13.51
CA ARG A 75 9.17 9.54 13.63
C ARG A 75 7.88 9.25 12.87
N VAL A 76 7.90 9.43 11.56
CA VAL A 76 6.79 9.11 10.65
C VAL A 76 7.27 8.09 9.62
N PHE A 77 6.51 7.00 9.45
CA PHE A 77 6.92 5.83 8.65
C PHE A 77 5.83 5.42 7.68
N ILE A 78 6.22 4.89 6.51
CA ILE A 78 5.30 4.26 5.56
C ILE A 78 5.17 2.78 5.91
N CYS A 79 3.96 2.34 6.24
CA CYS A 79 3.61 0.93 6.49
C CYS A 79 2.62 0.46 5.43
N THR A 80 3.00 -0.50 4.58
CA THR A 80 2.18 -0.92 3.43
C THR A 80 2.28 -2.42 3.16
N ALA A 81 1.22 -3.02 2.62
CA ALA A 81 1.21 -4.40 2.12
C ALA A 81 1.91 -4.56 0.76
N LYS A 82 2.38 -3.45 0.17
CA LYS A 82 3.18 -3.45 -1.06
C LYS A 82 4.55 -4.06 -0.78
N SER A 83 5.09 -4.84 -1.72
CA SER A 83 6.45 -5.35 -1.57
C SER A 83 7.46 -4.21 -1.49
N GLN A 84 8.47 -4.35 -0.63
CA GLN A 84 9.48 -3.31 -0.38
C GLN A 84 10.05 -2.66 -1.65
N PRO A 85 10.45 -3.40 -2.71
CA PRO A 85 11.00 -2.75 -3.91
C PRO A 85 10.01 -1.79 -4.57
N PHE A 86 8.72 -2.13 -4.58
CA PHE A 86 7.70 -1.29 -5.18
C PHE A 86 7.28 -0.13 -4.27
N ALA A 87 7.29 -0.34 -2.96
CA ALA A 87 7.08 0.74 -2.00
C ALA A 87 8.19 1.78 -2.12
N GLN A 88 9.45 1.34 -2.25
CA GLN A 88 10.60 2.20 -2.43
C GLN A 88 10.53 2.99 -3.74
N ILE A 89 10.28 2.33 -4.88
CA ILE A 89 10.13 3.01 -6.18
C ILE A 89 9.04 4.09 -6.14
N THR A 90 7.87 3.77 -5.57
CA THR A 90 6.78 4.75 -5.41
C THR A 90 7.20 5.90 -4.50
N ALA A 91 7.86 5.60 -3.37
CA ALA A 91 8.31 6.61 -2.43
C ALA A 91 9.38 7.54 -3.05
N ASP A 92 10.31 7.02 -3.84
CA ASP A 92 11.31 7.81 -4.53
C ASP A 92 10.67 8.71 -5.59
N HIS A 93 9.73 8.16 -6.38
CA HIS A 93 9.08 8.88 -7.46
C HIS A 93 8.30 10.11 -6.98
N PHE A 94 7.60 9.99 -5.84
CA PHE A 94 6.82 11.09 -5.26
C PHE A 94 7.59 11.93 -4.23
N GLY A 95 8.89 11.70 -4.07
CA GLY A 95 9.74 12.47 -3.16
C GLY A 95 9.53 12.14 -1.67
N PHE A 96 8.93 11.00 -1.36
CA PHE A 96 8.68 10.55 0.01
C PHE A 96 9.92 9.93 0.68
N SER A 97 10.75 9.18 -0.06
CA SER A 97 11.83 8.40 0.55
C SER A 97 12.88 9.19 1.36
N PRO A 98 13.31 10.41 0.97
CA PRO A 98 14.28 11.15 1.79
C PRO A 98 13.68 11.64 3.12
N ILE A 99 12.36 11.51 3.28
CA ILE A 99 11.58 12.16 4.33
C ILE A 99 10.87 11.15 5.23
N TRP A 100 10.42 10.03 4.66
CA TRP A 100 9.66 8.97 5.33
C TRP A 100 10.23 7.60 4.99
N PRO A 101 11.02 6.99 5.88
CA PRO A 101 11.56 5.66 5.63
C PRO A 101 10.43 4.63 5.52
N VAL A 102 10.52 3.78 4.50
CA VAL A 102 9.59 2.65 4.30
C VAL A 102 9.92 1.56 5.32
N SER A 103 8.94 1.20 6.16
CA SER A 103 9.06 0.12 7.13
C SER A 103 8.17 -1.05 6.73
N MET A 104 8.76 -2.23 6.63
CA MET A 104 8.04 -3.50 6.44
C MET A 104 7.74 -4.22 7.77
N ALA A 105 7.93 -3.54 8.91
CA ALA A 105 7.71 -4.18 10.20
C ALA A 105 6.21 -4.48 10.42
N PRO A 106 5.84 -5.64 11.01
CA PRO A 106 4.53 -5.76 11.65
C PRO A 106 4.47 -4.67 12.71
N ILE A 107 3.47 -3.79 12.64
CA ILE A 107 3.20 -2.85 13.72
C ILE A 107 2.91 -3.72 14.95
N PRO A 108 3.68 -3.66 16.04
CA PRO A 108 3.23 -4.26 17.28
C PRO A 108 1.90 -3.57 17.60
N MET A 109 0.78 -4.30 17.49
CA MET A 109 -0.51 -3.76 17.87
C MET A 109 -0.33 -3.18 19.26
N ALA A 110 -0.58 -1.87 19.40
CA ALA A 110 -0.36 -1.19 20.66
C ALA A 110 -1.09 -1.99 21.74
N SER A 111 -0.32 -2.60 22.66
CA SER A 111 -0.86 -3.14 23.90
C SER A 111 -1.74 -2.04 24.47
N SER A 112 -2.99 -2.40 24.76
CA SER A 112 -4.04 -1.52 25.22
C SER A 112 -3.46 -0.45 26.16
N ARG A 113 -3.54 0.83 25.75
CA ARG A 113 -3.32 1.92 26.69
C ARG A 113 -4.44 1.81 27.73
N THR A 114 -4.12 1.22 28.88
CA THR A 114 -4.94 1.36 30.07
C THR A 114 -5.01 2.85 30.39
N ARG A 115 -6.21 3.41 30.26
CA ARG A 115 -6.51 4.77 30.69
C ARG A 115 -6.20 4.84 32.20
N PRO A 116 -5.36 5.77 32.69
CA PRO A 116 -5.21 5.94 34.11
C PRO A 116 -6.56 6.37 34.68
N THR A 117 -7.15 5.52 35.51
CA THR A 117 -8.34 5.85 36.28
C THR A 117 -7.94 6.86 37.33
N SER A 118 -8.34 8.11 37.17
CA SER A 118 -8.32 9.09 38.26
C SER A 118 -9.28 8.63 39.35
N SER A 119 -8.74 8.25 40.51
CA SER A 119 -9.51 8.04 41.73
C SER A 119 -10.01 9.39 42.26
N PRO A 120 -11.30 9.55 42.59
CA PRO A 120 -11.76 10.74 43.29
C PRO A 120 -11.46 10.61 44.79
N THR A 121 -11.08 11.75 45.37
CA THR A 121 -10.92 11.99 46.81
C THR A 121 -12.28 12.17 47.47
#